data_AF-A0A144QMQ6-F1
#
_entry.id   AF-A0A144QMQ6-F1
#
_cell.length_a   1.000
_cell.length_b   1.000
_cell.length_c   1.000
_cell.angle_alpha   90.00
_cell.angle_beta   90.00
_cell.angle_gamma   90.00
#
_symmetry.space_group_name_H-M   'P 1'
#
loop_
_entity.id
_entity.type
_entity.pdbx_description
1 polymer ?
#
loop_
_entity_poly.entity_id
_entity_poly.type
_entity_poly.pdbx_seq_one_letter_code
_entity_poly.pdbx_strand_id
1 'polypeptide(L)'
;MYNNLPVLMENILYTDSLVNGYYSSLEENTISEALNEYRLRIDDLIKNGLNEDEQSPLNIYLSGGENIYSYKHGLLSMDKVILDDVLYEISLRNNNSTSDVMLSPFIQEDKKEKIDLTKKAIANFISFIKNNFELIRAGFIAFSRSNSMLEEAERKDKIFEDNADRNFIYNFLPREVATMYERKLKVQPIRRLANTNKIKFVSEKTLPPEIMLEITDCESSYVNGYMYQSIVDSKLNDDRTFDFRLVLGKHENKRSYDSWVQGAVNRTIFFHYNTLMLNLKQSYAYGASLGTSCPFYANVLKKIDAQNNVSRRMIDVNIPFLDGLTPTEIFRIRTDYEDSFLSFRKILRETSYEIERSQSKKDIDLINKQFNERIMDEGLSDVKERLKEYKRKSIKDFALETTPLIIGYLAAPSTTTLTVGAFGLLKNIYDVWNDSGEVKRHPSYFILKSLKK
;
A
#
# COMPACT_ATOMS: atom_id res chain seq x y z
N MET A 1 6.46 0.73 -12.99
CA MET A 1 7.53 0.12 -12.16
C MET A 1 8.88 0.37 -12.81
N TYR A 2 9.96 0.35 -12.04
CA TYR A 2 11.33 0.63 -12.51
C TYR A 2 12.37 -0.06 -11.60
N ASN A 3 13.60 -0.20 -12.10
CA ASN A 3 14.77 -0.53 -11.29
C ASN A 3 15.44 0.78 -10.86
N ASN A 4 15.54 1.03 -9.56
CA ASN A 4 16.11 2.27 -9.03
C ASN A 4 17.63 2.27 -8.89
N LEU A 5 18.31 1.11 -9.02
CA LEU A 5 19.75 1.00 -8.82
C LEU A 5 20.58 1.97 -9.70
N PRO A 6 20.29 2.17 -11.00
CA PRO A 6 21.08 3.07 -11.83
C PRO A 6 21.08 4.52 -11.33
N VAL A 7 19.94 4.99 -10.82
CA VAL A 7 19.81 6.34 -10.25
C VAL A 7 20.42 6.40 -8.85
N LEU A 8 20.16 5.36 -8.04
CA LEU A 8 20.56 5.36 -6.65
C LEU A 8 22.07 5.24 -6.46
N MET A 9 22.74 4.39 -7.24
CA MET A 9 24.18 4.13 -7.08
C MET A 9 25.06 5.35 -7.33
N GLU A 10 24.55 6.33 -8.09
CA GLU A 10 25.22 7.59 -8.36
C GLU A 10 24.90 8.68 -7.32
N ASN A 11 23.90 8.44 -6.45
CA ASN A 11 23.46 9.38 -5.45
C ASN A 11 24.30 9.26 -4.15
N ILE A 12 24.60 10.40 -3.51
CA ILE A 12 25.36 10.44 -2.25
C ILE A 12 24.75 9.56 -1.15
N LEU A 13 23.42 9.38 -1.14
CA LEU A 13 22.70 8.54 -0.19
C LEU A 13 23.11 7.06 -0.28
N TYR A 14 23.72 6.59 -1.36
CA TYR A 14 24.16 5.19 -1.47
C TYR A 14 25.53 4.91 -0.81
N THR A 15 26.18 5.91 -0.21
CA THR A 15 27.52 5.79 0.37
C THR A 15 27.52 4.97 1.68
N ASP A 16 28.31 3.89 1.76
CA ASP A 16 28.31 2.95 2.90
C ASP A 16 28.64 3.61 4.24
N SER A 17 29.63 4.51 4.28
CA SER A 17 30.02 5.20 5.52
C SER A 17 28.89 6.07 6.07
N LEU A 18 28.09 6.67 5.19
CA LEU A 18 26.95 7.51 5.56
C LEU A 18 25.77 6.66 6.04
N VAL A 19 25.49 5.54 5.36
CA VAL A 19 24.44 4.59 5.75
C VAL A 19 24.70 4.06 7.16
N ASN A 20 25.92 3.59 7.44
CA ASN A 20 26.31 3.03 8.74
C ASN A 20 26.24 4.09 9.87
N GLY A 21 26.51 5.34 9.54
CA GLY A 21 26.40 6.47 10.46
C GLY A 21 25.00 7.08 10.54
N TYR A 22 23.98 6.48 9.91
CA TYR A 22 22.62 7.02 9.79
C TYR A 22 22.61 8.49 9.31
N TYR A 23 23.51 8.86 8.40
CA TYR A 23 23.69 10.23 7.89
C TYR A 23 23.84 11.29 8.99
N SER A 24 24.32 10.91 10.18
CA SER A 24 24.51 11.84 11.31
C SER A 24 25.45 12.99 10.96
N SER A 25 26.40 12.77 10.05
CA SER A 25 27.35 13.76 9.55
C SER A 25 26.78 14.72 8.49
N LEU A 26 25.63 14.43 7.88
CA LEU A 26 25.04 15.30 6.86
C LEU A 26 24.11 16.34 7.48
N GLU A 27 24.13 17.54 6.92
CA GLU A 27 23.16 18.59 7.23
C GLU A 27 21.80 18.32 6.54
N GLU A 28 20.74 18.92 7.07
CA GLU A 28 19.36 18.74 6.56
C GLU A 28 19.23 19.18 5.09
N ASN A 29 19.85 20.31 4.72
CA ASN A 29 19.80 20.83 3.35
C ASN A 29 20.40 19.85 2.35
N THR A 30 21.55 19.25 2.68
CA THR A 30 22.22 18.26 1.81
C THR A 30 21.35 17.03 1.60
N ILE A 31 20.63 16.57 2.63
CA ILE A 31 19.70 15.44 2.51
C ILE A 31 18.51 15.82 1.62
N SER A 32 17.93 17.00 1.82
CA SER A 32 16.81 17.48 1.01
C SER A 32 17.18 17.64 -0.46
N GLU A 33 18.37 18.19 -0.75
CA GLU A 33 18.91 18.29 -2.11
C GLU A 33 19.10 16.91 -2.75
N ALA A 34 19.75 15.98 -2.05
CA ALA A 34 19.98 14.62 -2.55
C ALA A 34 18.68 13.84 -2.81
N LEU A 35 17.67 13.99 -1.96
CA LEU A 35 16.33 13.41 -2.15
C LEU A 35 15.61 14.03 -3.35
N ASN A 36 15.70 15.35 -3.53
CA ASN A 36 15.08 16.02 -4.67
C ASN A 36 15.75 15.64 -5.98
N GLU A 37 17.08 15.57 -6.02
CA GLU A 37 17.84 15.08 -7.17
C GLU A 37 17.43 13.65 -7.53
N TYR A 38 17.40 12.75 -6.53
CA TYR A 38 16.93 11.38 -6.73
C TYR A 38 15.53 11.33 -7.35
N ARG A 39 14.57 12.08 -6.78
CA ARG A 39 13.19 12.14 -7.29
C ARG A 39 13.14 12.57 -8.76
N LEU A 40 13.83 13.66 -9.11
CA LEU A 40 13.83 14.19 -10.49
C LEU A 40 14.42 13.18 -11.49
N ARG A 41 15.48 12.47 -11.10
CA ARG A 41 16.08 11.42 -11.93
C ARG A 41 15.19 10.20 -12.07
N ILE A 42 14.45 9.82 -11.03
CA ILE A 42 13.43 8.76 -11.12
C ILE A 42 12.29 9.19 -12.05
N ASP A 43 11.81 10.43 -11.96
CA ASP A 43 10.78 10.95 -12.87
C ASP A 43 11.23 10.93 -14.33
N ASP A 44 12.50 11.27 -14.60
CA ASP A 44 13.08 11.18 -15.94
C ASP A 44 13.18 9.73 -16.42
N LEU A 45 13.66 8.81 -15.56
CA LEU A 45 13.71 7.38 -15.83
C LEU A 45 12.34 6.82 -16.22
N ILE A 46 11.27 7.23 -15.52
CA ILE A 46 9.90 6.80 -15.80
C ILE A 46 9.42 7.34 -17.15
N LYS A 47 9.72 8.61 -17.48
CA LYS A 47 9.30 9.23 -18.75
C LYS A 47 10.00 8.60 -19.95
N ASN A 48 11.26 8.24 -19.80
CA ASN A 48 12.10 7.71 -20.87
C ASN A 48 12.06 6.17 -20.97
N GLY A 49 11.45 5.49 -19.99
CA GLY A 49 11.39 4.03 -19.90
C GLY A 49 10.23 3.40 -20.68
N LEU A 50 10.56 2.62 -21.72
CA LEU A 50 9.71 1.60 -22.33
C LEU A 50 9.68 0.35 -21.43
N ASN A 51 8.82 0.32 -20.41
CA ASN A 51 8.59 -0.94 -19.67
C ASN A 51 7.31 -1.61 -20.16
N GLU A 52 7.41 -2.27 -21.33
CA GLU A 52 6.54 -3.40 -21.67
C GLU A 52 7.01 -4.61 -20.83
N ASP A 53 6.77 -4.55 -19.52
CA ASP A 53 6.98 -5.71 -18.66
C ASP A 53 5.85 -6.73 -18.89
N GLU A 54 6.21 -8.02 -18.92
CA GLU A 54 5.22 -9.10 -18.99
C GLU A 54 4.26 -9.02 -17.80
N GLN A 55 2.98 -8.79 -18.13
CA GLN A 55 1.89 -8.84 -17.16
C GLN A 55 1.76 -10.27 -16.64
N SER A 56 1.70 -10.42 -15.32
CA SER A 56 1.53 -11.72 -14.67
C SER A 56 0.75 -11.57 -13.37
N PRO A 57 -0.31 -12.38 -13.14
CA PRO A 57 -1.01 -12.38 -11.86
C PRO A 57 -0.12 -12.77 -10.67
N LEU A 58 1.07 -13.33 -10.95
CA LEU A 58 2.11 -13.64 -9.97
C LEU A 58 3.13 -12.50 -9.77
N ASN A 59 2.98 -11.37 -10.46
CA ASN A 59 3.58 -10.12 -10.01
C ASN A 59 2.76 -9.64 -8.81
N ILE A 60 3.42 -9.22 -7.74
CA ILE A 60 2.73 -8.70 -6.55
C ILE A 60 3.16 -7.26 -6.31
N TYR A 61 2.19 -6.34 -6.27
CA TYR A 61 2.41 -5.00 -5.78
C TYR A 61 2.10 -4.93 -4.28
N LEU A 62 3.11 -4.71 -3.45
CA LEU A 62 2.97 -4.48 -2.01
C LEU A 62 2.96 -2.98 -1.74
N SER A 63 1.77 -2.40 -1.64
CA SER A 63 1.60 -0.97 -1.38
C SER A 63 1.91 -0.62 0.08
N GLY A 64 2.59 0.49 0.32
CA GLY A 64 2.98 1.01 1.62
C GLY A 64 4.42 0.66 1.99
N GLY A 65 5.24 1.66 2.32
CA GLY A 65 6.67 1.51 2.57
C GLY A 65 7.07 0.53 3.68
N GLU A 66 6.19 0.22 4.64
CA GLU A 66 6.47 -0.78 5.69
C GLU A 66 6.41 -2.23 5.18
N ASN A 67 5.73 -2.48 4.05
CA ASN A 67 5.60 -3.83 3.48
C ASN A 67 6.89 -4.32 2.80
N ILE A 68 7.92 -3.48 2.73
CA ILE A 68 9.28 -3.82 2.30
C ILE A 68 9.90 -4.97 3.11
N TYR A 69 9.37 -5.28 4.29
CA TYR A 69 9.84 -6.40 5.13
C TYR A 69 9.05 -7.70 4.94
N SER A 70 7.94 -7.67 4.19
CA SER A 70 7.01 -8.81 4.02
C SER A 70 7.16 -9.55 2.69
N TYR A 71 8.05 -9.08 1.80
CA TYR A 71 8.27 -9.59 0.45
C TYR A 71 8.86 -11.02 0.36
N LYS A 72 9.64 -11.46 1.37
CA LYS A 72 10.45 -12.69 1.30
C LYS A 72 9.62 -13.95 1.04
N HIS A 73 8.45 -14.06 1.67
CA HIS A 73 7.58 -15.23 1.51
C HIS A 73 7.00 -15.31 0.08
N GLY A 74 6.79 -14.16 -0.58
CA GLY A 74 6.34 -14.13 -1.97
C GLY A 74 7.45 -14.49 -2.96
N LEU A 75 8.71 -14.20 -2.63
CA LEU A 75 9.80 -14.29 -3.60
C LEU A 75 10.14 -15.68 -4.10
N LEU A 76 9.69 -16.81 -3.54
CA LEU A 76 9.91 -18.11 -4.20
C LEU A 76 8.82 -18.44 -5.22
N SER A 77 7.62 -17.95 -4.97
CA SER A 77 6.39 -18.35 -5.69
C SER A 77 5.89 -17.32 -6.68
N MET A 78 6.47 -16.12 -6.65
CA MET A 78 6.09 -14.99 -7.48
C MET A 78 7.08 -14.77 -8.61
N ASP A 79 6.61 -14.12 -9.67
CA ASP A 79 7.45 -13.71 -10.78
C ASP A 79 8.29 -12.49 -10.36
N LYS A 80 7.61 -11.47 -9.80
CA LYS A 80 8.21 -10.20 -9.36
C LYS A 80 7.46 -9.65 -8.15
N VAL A 81 8.19 -9.01 -7.24
CA VAL A 81 7.59 -8.18 -6.18
C VAL A 81 7.86 -6.71 -6.50
N ILE A 82 6.80 -5.91 -6.55
CA ILE A 82 6.83 -4.48 -6.77
C ILE A 82 6.60 -3.80 -5.43
N LEU A 83 7.54 -2.97 -5.02
CA LEU A 83 7.53 -2.27 -3.74
C LEU A 83 7.45 -0.76 -3.97
N ASP A 84 6.88 -0.04 -3.03
CA ASP A 84 6.96 1.42 -3.05
C ASP A 84 8.39 1.91 -2.78
N ASP A 85 8.80 2.94 -3.54
CA ASP A 85 10.09 3.59 -3.40
C ASP A 85 10.07 4.56 -2.22
N VAL A 86 10.61 4.12 -1.08
CA VAL A 86 10.58 4.88 0.17
C VAL A 86 11.35 6.20 0.06
N LEU A 87 12.42 6.29 -0.75
CA LEU A 87 13.12 7.57 -0.94
C LEU A 87 12.26 8.56 -1.70
N TYR A 88 11.53 8.07 -2.71
CA TYR A 88 10.57 8.88 -3.43
C TYR A 88 9.48 9.37 -2.48
N GLU A 89 8.91 8.51 -1.64
CA GLU A 89 7.90 8.91 -0.64
C GLU A 89 8.44 9.94 0.37
N ILE A 90 9.66 9.74 0.90
CA ILE A 90 10.32 10.68 1.81
C ILE A 90 10.52 12.03 1.11
N SER A 91 10.93 12.03 -0.16
CA SER A 91 11.11 13.27 -0.94
C SER A 91 9.80 14.04 -1.11
N LEU A 92 8.65 13.36 -1.23
CA LEU A 92 7.34 14.00 -1.27
C LEU A 92 6.96 14.61 0.08
N ARG A 93 7.23 13.90 1.18
CA ARG A 93 6.90 14.34 2.54
C ARG A 93 7.78 15.48 3.06
N ASN A 94 9.03 15.54 2.61
CA ASN A 94 9.99 16.58 3.01
C ASN A 94 9.79 17.90 2.29
N ASN A 95 9.00 17.93 1.20
CA ASN A 95 8.58 19.20 0.62
C ASN A 95 7.59 19.85 1.60
N ASN A 96 7.96 21.02 2.14
CA ASN A 96 7.09 21.78 3.04
C ASN A 96 5.76 22.06 2.36
N SER A 97 4.71 21.33 2.75
CA SER A 97 3.37 21.56 2.24
C SER A 97 2.78 22.82 2.87
N THR A 98 1.80 23.41 2.19
CA THR A 98 1.03 24.55 2.71
C THR A 98 0.43 24.22 4.07
N SER A 99 -0.07 22.98 4.24
CA SER A 99 -0.58 22.48 5.52
C SER A 99 0.48 22.44 6.62
N ASP A 100 1.71 22.03 6.33
CA ASP A 100 2.77 21.96 7.35
C ASP A 100 3.13 23.35 7.88
N VAL A 101 3.17 24.35 6.98
CA VAL A 101 3.37 25.75 7.36
C VAL A 101 2.22 26.24 8.24
N MET A 102 0.97 25.95 7.85
CA MET A 102 -0.24 26.34 8.59
C MET A 102 -0.36 25.66 9.96
N LEU A 103 0.13 24.42 10.10
CA LEU A 103 0.06 23.64 11.35
C LEU A 103 1.22 23.91 12.31
N SER A 104 2.36 24.37 11.80
CA SER A 104 3.57 24.63 12.59
C SER A 104 3.37 25.50 13.86
N PRO A 105 2.45 26.50 13.91
CA PRO A 105 2.20 27.27 15.13
C PRO A 105 1.46 26.48 16.21
N PHE A 106 0.68 25.46 15.81
CA PHE A 106 -0.12 24.62 16.70
C PHE A 106 0.63 23.35 17.15
N ILE A 107 1.59 22.91 16.34
CA ILE A 107 2.36 21.69 16.55
C ILE A 107 3.85 22.03 16.47
N GLN A 108 4.48 22.17 17.63
CA GLN A 108 5.93 22.22 17.74
C GLN A 108 6.47 20.81 17.63
N GLU A 109 6.83 20.42 16.41
CA GLU A 109 7.66 19.25 16.18
C GLU A 109 9.08 19.54 16.66
N ASP A 110 9.69 18.58 17.37
CA ASP A 110 11.13 18.62 17.58
C ASP A 110 11.80 18.40 16.22
N LYS A 111 12.29 19.50 15.63
CA LYS A 111 12.96 19.46 14.31
C LYS A 111 14.09 18.44 14.29
N LYS A 112 14.85 18.31 15.39
CA LYS A 112 15.94 17.36 15.48
C LYS A 112 15.43 15.93 15.45
N GLU A 113 14.38 15.63 16.21
CA GLU A 113 13.73 14.32 16.20
C GLU A 113 13.21 13.96 14.80
N LYS A 114 12.54 14.89 14.12
CA LYS A 114 12.03 14.69 12.75
C LYS A 114 13.14 14.36 11.75
N ILE A 115 14.23 15.14 11.78
CA ILE A 115 15.39 14.93 10.90
C ILE A 115 16.04 13.58 11.22
N ASP A 116 16.21 13.24 12.50
CA ASP A 116 16.80 11.97 12.92
C ASP A 116 15.94 10.76 12.48
N LEU A 117 14.61 10.86 12.57
CA LEU A 117 13.69 9.84 12.06
C LEU A 117 13.78 9.70 10.54
N THR A 118 13.86 10.82 9.82
CA THR A 118 14.01 10.86 8.36
C THR A 118 15.31 10.18 7.93
N LYS A 119 16.43 10.55 8.56
CA LYS A 119 17.76 9.95 8.34
C LYS A 119 17.75 8.44 8.58
N LYS A 120 17.10 7.98 9.65
CA LYS A 120 16.94 6.55 9.94
C LYS A 120 16.13 5.83 8.86
N ALA A 121 15.02 6.42 8.41
CA ALA A 121 14.20 5.83 7.36
C ALA A 121 14.99 5.68 6.04
N ILE A 122 15.75 6.71 5.65
CA ILE A 122 16.67 6.64 4.49
C ILE A 122 17.68 5.52 4.69
N ALA A 123 18.36 5.46 5.83
CA ALA A 123 19.41 4.46 6.09
C ALA A 123 18.86 3.04 6.03
N ASN A 124 17.69 2.80 6.60
CA ASN A 124 17.02 1.51 6.57
C ASN A 124 16.66 1.10 5.13
N PHE A 125 16.13 2.03 4.33
CA PHE A 125 15.81 1.73 2.93
C PHE A 125 17.06 1.45 2.10
N ILE A 126 18.12 2.25 2.22
CA ILE A 126 19.38 2.00 1.49
C ILE A 126 20.00 0.66 1.93
N SER A 127 19.96 0.35 3.23
CA SER A 127 20.40 -0.96 3.74
C SER A 127 19.58 -2.09 3.15
N PHE A 128 18.26 -1.91 3.02
CA PHE A 128 17.41 -2.87 2.32
C PHE A 128 17.84 -3.06 0.86
N ILE A 129 18.09 -1.98 0.11
CA ILE A 129 18.53 -2.06 -1.28
C ILE A 129 19.85 -2.83 -1.39
N LYS A 130 20.84 -2.49 -0.56
CA LYS A 130 22.15 -3.16 -0.55
C LYS A 130 22.03 -4.64 -0.20
N ASN A 131 21.23 -4.98 0.80
CA ASN A 131 20.99 -6.37 1.20
C ASN A 131 20.25 -7.19 0.13
N ASN A 132 19.47 -6.52 -0.72
CA ASN A 132 18.68 -7.15 -1.78
C ASN A 132 19.22 -6.90 -3.19
N PHE A 133 20.47 -6.43 -3.31
CA PHE A 133 21.04 -5.96 -4.57
C PHE A 133 20.88 -6.96 -5.71
N GLU A 134 21.19 -8.23 -5.46
CA GLU A 134 21.08 -9.31 -6.45
C GLU A 134 19.64 -9.56 -6.90
N LEU A 135 18.67 -9.51 -5.97
CA LEU A 135 17.25 -9.70 -6.27
C LEU A 135 16.69 -8.53 -7.10
N ILE A 136 17.13 -7.31 -6.82
CA ILE A 136 16.73 -6.11 -7.57
C ILE A 136 17.37 -6.12 -8.95
N ARG A 137 18.67 -6.42 -9.03
CA ARG A 137 19.42 -6.52 -10.29
C ARG A 137 18.84 -7.58 -11.22
N ALA A 138 18.43 -8.72 -10.68
CA ALA A 138 17.80 -9.79 -11.43
C ALA A 138 16.32 -9.54 -11.78
N GLY A 139 15.75 -8.40 -11.39
CA GLY A 139 14.37 -8.04 -11.71
C GLY A 139 13.31 -8.77 -10.88
N PHE A 140 13.69 -9.53 -9.85
CA PHE A 140 12.75 -10.16 -8.92
C PHE A 140 12.11 -9.14 -7.96
N ILE A 141 12.81 -8.04 -7.69
CA ILE A 141 12.27 -6.87 -6.97
C ILE A 141 12.31 -5.67 -7.91
N ALA A 142 11.18 -4.98 -8.03
CA ALA A 142 11.08 -3.71 -8.73
C ALA A 142 10.47 -2.65 -7.80
N PHE A 143 10.66 -1.38 -8.16
CA PHE A 143 10.14 -0.24 -7.41
C PHE A 143 9.07 0.51 -8.18
N SER A 144 8.28 1.25 -7.42
CA SER A 144 7.25 2.13 -7.95
C SER A 144 7.12 3.38 -7.09
N ARG A 145 6.76 4.50 -7.72
CA ARG A 145 6.20 5.64 -6.99
C ARG A 145 4.78 5.27 -6.53
N SER A 146 4.42 5.55 -5.28
CA SER A 146 3.07 5.27 -4.78
C SER A 146 2.08 6.31 -5.28
N ASN A 147 1.03 5.88 -6.00
CA ASN A 147 -0.02 6.80 -6.46
C ASN A 147 -0.82 7.37 -5.28
N SER A 148 -1.04 6.58 -4.24
CA SER A 148 -1.73 7.05 -3.04
C SER A 148 -0.91 8.09 -2.27
N MET A 149 0.42 7.98 -2.24
CA MET A 149 1.29 9.02 -1.65
C MET A 149 1.37 10.28 -2.50
N LEU A 150 1.36 10.16 -3.82
CA LEU A 150 1.27 11.33 -4.72
C LEU A 150 -0.04 12.10 -4.48
N GLU A 151 -1.17 11.39 -4.43
CA GLU A 151 -2.45 12.01 -4.14
C GLU A 151 -2.47 12.61 -2.73
N GLU A 152 -1.87 11.94 -1.74
CA GLU A 152 -1.74 12.50 -0.39
C GLU A 152 -0.91 13.79 -0.36
N ALA A 153 0.20 13.84 -1.11
CA ALA A 153 1.03 15.03 -1.20
C ALA A 153 0.24 16.21 -1.77
N GLU A 154 -0.49 16.00 -2.88
CA GLU A 154 -1.37 17.04 -3.44
C GLU A 154 -2.52 17.43 -2.50
N ARG A 155 -3.06 16.46 -1.77
CA ARG A 155 -4.15 16.65 -0.82
C ARG A 155 -3.76 17.62 0.30
N LYS A 156 -2.51 17.57 0.77
CA LYS A 156 -2.01 18.48 1.80
C LYS A 156 -2.00 19.95 1.38
N ASP A 157 -2.09 20.25 0.09
CA ASP A 157 -2.20 21.63 -0.41
C ASP A 157 -3.64 22.05 -0.74
N LYS A 158 -4.63 21.21 -0.44
CA LYS A 158 -6.06 21.46 -0.74
C LYS A 158 -6.87 21.66 0.54
N ILE A 159 -7.85 22.57 0.49
CA ILE A 159 -8.87 22.73 1.55
C ILE A 159 -10.06 21.82 1.22
N PHE A 160 -10.52 21.05 2.20
CA PHE A 160 -11.64 20.12 2.03
C PHE A 160 -12.93 20.66 2.64
N GLU A 161 -14.05 20.38 1.97
CA GLU A 161 -15.37 20.52 2.57
C GLU A 161 -15.52 19.57 3.77
N ASP A 162 -16.25 20.04 4.80
CA ASP A 162 -16.40 19.29 6.06
C ASP A 162 -17.17 17.98 5.86
N ASN A 163 -18.09 17.91 4.89
CA ASN A 163 -18.86 16.71 4.54
C ASN A 163 -19.51 16.02 5.75
N ALA A 164 -20.13 16.78 6.65
CA ALA A 164 -20.66 16.30 7.93
C ALA A 164 -21.98 15.50 7.85
N ASP A 165 -22.56 15.30 6.66
CA ASP A 165 -23.78 14.49 6.52
C ASP A 165 -23.49 13.02 6.86
N ARG A 166 -24.27 12.42 7.76
CA ARG A 166 -24.16 10.99 8.13
C ARG A 166 -24.37 10.07 6.94
N ASN A 167 -25.13 10.50 5.93
CA ASN A 167 -25.37 9.70 4.73
C ASN A 167 -24.26 9.85 3.67
N PHE A 168 -23.29 10.74 3.86
CA PHE A 168 -22.25 11.03 2.88
C PHE A 168 -21.52 9.77 2.39
N ILE A 169 -21.13 8.87 3.30
CA ILE A 169 -20.41 7.64 2.94
C ILE A 169 -21.24 6.68 2.09
N TYR A 170 -22.56 6.70 2.24
CA TYR A 170 -23.48 5.86 1.47
C TYR A 170 -23.68 6.37 0.04
N ASN A 171 -23.24 7.59 -0.26
CA ASN A 171 -23.27 8.13 -1.62
C ASN A 171 -22.18 7.53 -2.50
N PHE A 172 -21.09 7.02 -1.93
CA PHE A 172 -19.97 6.42 -2.69
C PHE A 172 -19.65 4.96 -2.30
N LEU A 173 -20.07 4.49 -1.13
CA LEU A 173 -19.87 3.09 -0.71
C LEU A 173 -21.17 2.27 -0.79
N PRO A 174 -21.07 0.98 -1.19
CA PRO A 174 -22.14 0.03 -0.94
C PRO A 174 -22.49 -0.02 0.54
N ARG A 175 -23.79 -0.15 0.87
CA ARG A 175 -24.27 -0.12 2.26
C ARG A 175 -23.55 -1.10 3.17
N GLU A 176 -23.26 -2.31 2.71
CA GLU A 176 -22.52 -3.31 3.50
C GLU A 176 -21.10 -2.86 3.82
N VAL A 177 -20.41 -2.21 2.87
CA VAL A 177 -19.06 -1.70 3.04
C VAL A 177 -19.06 -0.50 3.99
N ALA A 178 -20.00 0.44 3.82
CA ALA A 178 -20.18 1.58 4.74
C ALA A 178 -20.39 1.11 6.19
N THR A 179 -21.28 0.15 6.41
CA THR A 179 -21.52 -0.42 7.74
C THR A 179 -20.30 -1.14 8.32
N MET A 180 -19.44 -1.74 7.47
CA MET A 180 -18.17 -2.31 7.94
C MET A 180 -17.21 -1.23 8.45
N TYR A 181 -17.07 -0.13 7.72
CA TYR A 181 -16.26 1.01 8.14
C TYR A 181 -16.76 1.58 9.47
N GLU A 182 -18.06 1.83 9.60
CA GLU A 182 -18.67 2.34 10.84
C GLU A 182 -18.38 1.43 12.05
N ARG A 183 -18.37 0.11 11.87
CA ARG A 183 -18.09 -0.85 12.94
C ARG A 183 -16.61 -0.94 13.34
N LYS A 184 -15.70 -0.70 12.40
CA LYS A 184 -14.25 -0.86 12.59
C LYS A 184 -13.54 0.44 12.95
N LEU A 185 -14.18 1.57 12.68
CA LEU A 185 -13.69 2.90 13.01
C LEU A 185 -13.98 3.24 14.48
N LYS A 186 -12.97 3.71 15.19
CA LYS A 186 -13.09 4.26 16.54
C LYS A 186 -12.76 5.74 16.51
N VAL A 187 -13.58 6.54 17.17
CA VAL A 187 -13.29 7.96 17.43
C VAL A 187 -12.82 8.08 18.86
N GLN A 188 -11.66 8.67 19.06
CA GLN A 188 -11.03 8.84 20.36
C GLN A 188 -10.76 10.33 20.59
N PRO A 189 -11.45 10.97 21.55
CA PRO A 189 -11.18 12.35 21.90
C PRO A 189 -9.80 12.43 22.56
N ILE A 190 -8.98 13.36 22.08
CA ILE A 190 -7.62 13.55 22.56
C ILE A 190 -7.39 15.00 22.93
N ARG A 191 -6.34 15.22 23.71
CA ARG A 191 -5.80 16.54 23.97
C ARG A 191 -4.29 16.46 23.93
N ARG A 192 -3.68 17.33 23.14
CA ARG A 192 -2.24 17.50 23.10
C ARG A 192 -1.70 18.08 24.40
N LEU A 193 -0.53 17.61 24.80
CA LEU A 193 0.21 18.11 25.94
C LEU A 193 1.06 19.29 25.48
N ALA A 194 0.57 20.51 25.77
CA ALA A 194 1.13 21.76 25.25
C ALA A 194 1.22 21.73 23.71
N ASN A 195 2.24 22.37 23.12
CA ASN A 195 2.44 22.36 21.67
C ASN A 195 3.24 21.15 21.18
N THR A 196 3.41 20.09 21.98
CA THR A 196 4.25 18.92 21.63
C THR A 196 3.50 17.89 20.79
N ASN A 197 4.17 16.84 20.29
CA ASN A 197 3.50 15.69 19.67
C ASN A 197 2.89 14.67 20.64
N LYS A 198 2.93 14.93 21.95
CA LYS A 198 2.39 14.02 22.96
C LYS A 198 0.91 14.26 23.18
N ILE A 199 0.11 13.19 23.18
CA ILE A 199 -1.35 13.25 23.33
C ILE A 199 -1.80 12.53 24.60
N LYS A 200 -2.94 12.97 25.14
CA LYS A 200 -3.66 12.30 26.22
C LYS A 200 -5.11 12.06 25.78
N PHE A 201 -5.62 10.85 26.06
CA PHE A 201 -7.04 10.54 25.87
C PHE A 201 -7.90 11.28 26.90
N VAL A 202 -9.00 11.86 26.44
CA VAL A 202 -9.94 12.63 27.26
C VAL A 202 -11.37 12.16 27.04
N SER A 203 -12.27 12.55 27.94
CA SER A 203 -13.69 12.22 27.82
C SER A 203 -14.37 13.05 26.73
N GLU A 204 -15.26 12.42 25.95
CA GLU A 204 -16.13 13.11 24.97
C GLU A 204 -16.95 14.26 25.57
N LYS A 205 -17.25 14.20 26.87
CA LYS A 205 -17.99 15.27 27.58
C LYS A 205 -17.25 16.60 27.58
N THR A 206 -15.94 16.60 27.32
CA THR A 206 -15.09 17.79 27.32
C THR A 206 -15.06 18.54 25.99
N LEU A 207 -15.71 18.00 24.94
CA LEU A 207 -15.74 18.57 23.57
C LEU A 207 -14.35 19.04 23.11
N PRO A 208 -13.32 18.17 23.14
CA PRO A 208 -11.96 18.61 22.85
C PRO A 208 -11.85 19.04 21.38
N PRO A 209 -10.99 20.03 21.07
CA PRO A 209 -10.77 20.46 19.69
C PRO A 209 -9.90 19.49 18.90
N GLU A 210 -9.57 18.32 19.45
CA GLU A 210 -8.73 17.32 18.79
C GLU A 210 -9.34 15.92 18.97
N ILE A 211 -9.32 15.14 17.90
CA ILE A 211 -9.78 13.75 17.87
C ILE A 211 -8.79 12.90 17.09
N MET A 212 -8.68 11.64 17.50
CA MET A 212 -7.97 10.61 16.78
C MET A 212 -8.98 9.60 16.26
N LEU A 213 -8.89 9.26 14.98
CA LEU A 213 -9.72 8.23 14.37
C LEU A 213 -8.83 7.04 14.03
N GLU A 214 -9.26 5.85 14.44
CA GLU A 214 -8.54 4.59 14.24
C GLU A 214 -9.44 3.61 13.48
N ILE A 215 -8.98 3.12 12.32
CA ILE A 215 -9.58 1.96 11.65
C ILE A 215 -8.80 0.73 12.09
N THR A 216 -9.48 -0.17 12.77
CA THR A 216 -8.93 -1.43 13.31
C THR A 216 -8.98 -2.56 12.27
N ASP A 217 -8.33 -3.70 12.56
CA ASP A 217 -8.31 -4.91 11.71
C ASP A 217 -7.34 -4.84 10.50
N CYS A 218 -6.25 -4.11 10.69
CA CYS A 218 -5.01 -4.15 9.90
C CYS A 218 -3.83 -4.58 10.80
N GLU A 219 -2.70 -5.04 10.24
CA GLU A 219 -1.49 -5.33 11.04
C GLU A 219 -0.96 -4.10 11.79
N SER A 220 -1.07 -2.92 11.17
CA SER A 220 -0.92 -1.61 11.80
C SER A 220 -2.22 -0.83 11.62
N SER A 221 -2.81 -0.35 12.70
CA SER A 221 -4.06 0.42 12.64
C SER A 221 -3.88 1.68 11.79
N TYR A 222 -4.84 1.97 10.91
CA TYR A 222 -4.82 3.24 10.18
C TYR A 222 -5.36 4.35 11.08
N VAL A 223 -4.50 5.32 11.39
CA VAL A 223 -4.77 6.38 12.37
C VAL A 223 -4.68 7.76 11.72
N ASN A 224 -5.71 8.58 11.90
CA ASN A 224 -5.72 9.98 11.51
C ASN A 224 -6.05 10.89 12.69
N GLY A 225 -5.27 11.96 12.86
CA GLY A 225 -5.55 13.03 13.82
C GLY A 225 -6.27 14.20 13.14
N TYR A 226 -7.26 14.76 13.80
CA TYR A 226 -7.96 15.97 13.36
C TYR A 226 -7.94 17.02 14.45
N MET A 227 -7.75 18.26 14.03
CA MET A 227 -7.76 19.44 14.88
C MET A 227 -8.85 20.38 14.37
N TYR A 228 -9.71 20.85 15.28
CA TYR A 228 -10.74 21.83 14.98
C TYR A 228 -10.09 23.21 14.92
N GLN A 229 -10.18 23.83 13.75
CA GLN A 229 -9.58 25.10 13.45
C GLN A 229 -10.64 26.08 12.96
N SER A 230 -10.42 27.35 13.22
CA SER A 230 -11.27 28.43 12.75
C SER A 230 -10.41 29.44 11.99
N ILE A 231 -10.96 29.93 10.88
CA ILE A 231 -10.36 31.02 10.12
C ILE A 231 -10.83 32.34 10.73
N VAL A 232 -9.88 33.23 11.03
CA VAL A 232 -10.11 34.59 11.50
C VAL A 232 -9.30 35.57 10.65
N ASP A 233 -9.69 36.84 10.66
CA ASP A 233 -8.98 37.94 9.99
C ASP A 233 -8.72 37.68 8.49
N SER A 234 -9.75 37.24 7.75
CA SER A 234 -9.63 36.97 6.32
C SER A 234 -9.68 38.25 5.46
N LYS A 235 -8.78 38.34 4.48
CA LYS A 235 -8.70 39.45 3.53
C LYS A 235 -8.39 38.92 2.12
N LEU A 236 -9.19 39.35 1.14
CA LEU A 236 -8.88 39.17 -0.28
C LEU A 236 -7.98 40.33 -0.72
N ASN A 237 -6.83 40.01 -1.28
CA ASN A 237 -5.89 40.98 -1.84
C ASN A 237 -6.20 41.25 -3.32
N ASP A 238 -5.71 42.38 -3.82
CA ASP A 238 -5.98 42.85 -5.20
C ASP A 238 -5.41 41.91 -6.27
N ASP A 239 -4.39 41.14 -5.94
CA ASP A 239 -3.77 40.10 -6.77
C ASP A 239 -4.54 38.76 -6.77
N ARG A 240 -5.73 38.74 -6.15
CA ARG A 240 -6.57 37.55 -5.93
C ARG A 240 -5.97 36.51 -4.96
N THR A 241 -4.94 36.88 -4.19
CA THR A 241 -4.51 36.07 -3.05
C THR A 241 -5.43 36.28 -1.84
N PHE A 242 -5.53 35.29 -0.97
CA PHE A 242 -6.40 35.31 0.20
C PHE A 242 -5.56 35.11 1.46
N ASP A 243 -5.44 36.17 2.26
CA ASP A 243 -4.76 36.13 3.54
C ASP A 243 -5.77 35.77 4.63
N PHE A 244 -5.37 34.89 5.54
CA PHE A 244 -6.17 34.55 6.70
C PHE A 244 -5.29 34.03 7.83
N ARG A 245 -5.81 34.12 9.05
CA ARG A 245 -5.17 33.55 10.23
C ARG A 245 -5.96 32.35 10.71
N LEU A 246 -5.28 31.21 10.87
CA LEU A 246 -5.86 30.05 11.53
C LEU A 246 -5.71 30.20 13.04
N VAL A 247 -6.73 29.77 13.79
CA VAL A 247 -6.67 29.60 15.25
C VAL A 247 -7.28 28.27 15.65
N LEU A 248 -6.87 27.74 16.80
CA LEU A 248 -7.58 26.62 17.44
C LEU A 248 -9.01 27.05 17.76
N GLY A 249 -9.97 26.36 17.16
CA GLY A 249 -11.39 26.64 17.37
C GLY A 249 -11.88 26.12 18.72
N LYS A 250 -13.04 26.61 19.15
CA LYS A 250 -13.84 26.00 20.22
C LYS A 250 -15.21 25.69 19.67
N HIS A 251 -15.71 24.50 19.97
CA HIS A 251 -17.07 24.13 19.61
C HIS A 251 -18.06 24.92 20.47
N GLU A 252 -19.03 25.55 19.81
CA GLU A 252 -20.07 26.33 20.49
C GLU A 252 -20.98 25.44 21.35
N ASN A 253 -21.23 24.22 20.89
CA ASN A 253 -22.12 23.26 21.53
C ASN A 253 -21.84 21.83 21.04
N LYS A 254 -22.51 20.85 21.66
CA LYS A 254 -22.39 19.42 21.32
C LYS A 254 -22.75 19.14 19.85
N ARG A 255 -23.72 19.85 19.27
CA ARG A 255 -24.13 19.68 17.87
C ARG A 255 -23.03 20.09 16.90
N SER A 256 -22.35 21.21 17.16
CA SER A 256 -21.18 21.66 16.39
C SER A 256 -20.05 20.63 16.46
N TYR A 257 -19.75 20.14 17.67
CA TYR A 257 -18.74 19.08 17.86
C TYR A 257 -19.10 17.79 17.09
N ASP A 258 -20.33 17.30 17.23
CA ASP A 258 -20.77 16.06 16.58
C ASP A 258 -20.78 16.17 15.04
N SER A 259 -21.11 17.36 14.51
CA SER A 259 -21.03 17.64 13.08
C SER A 259 -19.59 17.57 12.56
N TRP A 260 -18.67 18.25 13.24
CA TRP A 260 -17.24 18.22 12.88
C TRP A 260 -16.64 16.80 13.00
N VAL A 261 -16.97 16.08 14.07
CA VAL A 261 -16.57 14.68 14.24
C VAL A 261 -17.09 13.82 13.09
N GLN A 262 -18.37 13.98 12.70
CA GLN A 262 -18.93 13.25 11.57
C GLN A 262 -18.20 13.58 10.26
N GLY A 263 -17.85 14.83 10.03
CA GLY A 263 -17.04 15.25 8.89
C GLY A 263 -15.66 14.59 8.87
N ALA A 264 -14.99 14.51 10.03
CA ALA A 264 -13.71 13.81 10.17
C ALA A 264 -13.83 12.29 9.97
N VAL A 265 -14.91 11.67 10.44
CA VAL A 265 -15.23 10.25 10.19
C VAL A 265 -15.37 10.00 8.70
N ASN A 266 -16.19 10.80 8.02
CA ASN A 266 -16.46 10.68 6.60
C ASN A 266 -15.19 10.85 5.76
N ARG A 267 -14.36 11.85 6.08
CA ARG A 267 -13.05 12.07 5.44
C ARG A 267 -12.09 10.90 5.67
N THR A 268 -12.02 10.38 6.89
CA THR A 268 -11.15 9.23 7.21
C THR A 268 -11.53 7.98 6.41
N ILE A 269 -12.83 7.68 6.33
CA ILE A 269 -13.36 6.56 5.54
C ILE A 269 -13.07 6.78 4.06
N PHE A 270 -13.34 7.99 3.54
CA PHE A 270 -13.10 8.34 2.15
C PHE A 270 -11.62 8.14 1.79
N PHE A 271 -10.68 8.71 2.55
CA PHE A 271 -9.26 8.59 2.26
C PHE A 271 -8.76 7.15 2.35
N HIS A 272 -9.16 6.41 3.40
CA HIS A 272 -8.76 5.01 3.55
C HIS A 272 -9.27 4.13 2.38
N TYR A 273 -10.51 4.35 1.96
CA TYR A 273 -11.08 3.65 0.81
C TYR A 273 -10.44 4.06 -0.52
N ASN A 274 -10.20 5.35 -0.71
CA ASN A 274 -9.58 5.87 -1.92
C ASN A 274 -8.14 5.34 -2.08
N THR A 275 -7.36 5.28 -1.00
CA THR A 275 -6.03 4.63 -1.00
C THR A 275 -6.10 3.20 -1.51
N LEU A 276 -7.07 2.39 -1.03
CA LEU A 276 -7.27 1.03 -1.55
C LEU A 276 -7.56 1.02 -3.05
N MET A 277 -8.43 1.91 -3.53
CA MET A 277 -8.80 1.99 -4.95
C MET A 277 -7.62 2.41 -5.83
N LEU A 278 -6.81 3.38 -5.39
CA LEU A 278 -5.60 3.81 -6.09
C LEU A 278 -4.57 2.67 -6.17
N ASN A 279 -4.37 1.95 -5.07
CA ASN A 279 -3.42 0.85 -5.03
C ASN A 279 -3.87 -0.32 -5.92
N LEU A 280 -5.18 -0.60 -6.00
CA LEU A 280 -5.74 -1.57 -6.96
C LEU A 280 -5.60 -1.11 -8.41
N LYS A 281 -5.87 0.17 -8.70
CA LYS A 281 -5.68 0.73 -10.03
C LYS A 281 -4.22 0.62 -10.46
N GLN A 282 -3.31 0.88 -9.54
CA GLN A 282 -1.88 0.80 -9.76
C GLN A 282 -1.40 -0.64 -9.95
N SER A 283 -1.88 -1.59 -9.13
CA SER A 283 -1.55 -3.01 -9.31
C SER A 283 -2.04 -3.52 -10.67
N TYR A 284 -3.26 -3.13 -11.07
CA TYR A 284 -3.81 -3.45 -12.39
C TYR A 284 -2.94 -2.89 -13.53
N ALA A 285 -2.51 -1.63 -13.44
CA ALA A 285 -1.63 -1.02 -14.42
C ALA A 285 -0.27 -1.72 -14.54
N TYR A 286 0.17 -2.43 -13.49
CA TYR A 286 1.37 -3.27 -13.51
C TYR A 286 1.12 -4.72 -13.93
N GLY A 287 -0.13 -5.06 -14.25
CA GLY A 287 -0.54 -6.44 -14.46
C GLY A 287 -0.17 -7.32 -13.27
N ALA A 288 -0.36 -6.80 -12.05
CA ALA A 288 0.06 -7.41 -10.79
C ALA A 288 -1.11 -7.53 -9.81
N SER A 289 -1.02 -8.52 -8.94
CA SER A 289 -1.91 -8.68 -7.79
C SER A 289 -1.57 -7.64 -6.70
N LEU A 290 -2.58 -6.98 -6.13
CA LEU A 290 -2.37 -6.13 -4.94
C LEU A 290 -2.12 -7.01 -3.72
N GLY A 291 -0.92 -7.03 -3.17
CA GLY A 291 -0.64 -7.65 -1.88
C GLY A 291 -0.91 -6.68 -0.72
N THR A 292 -1.68 -7.14 0.26
CA THR A 292 -2.02 -6.34 1.45
C THR A 292 -1.76 -7.11 2.74
N SER A 293 -1.16 -6.41 3.70
CA SER A 293 -1.03 -6.81 5.11
C SER A 293 -2.20 -6.33 5.98
N CYS A 294 -3.18 -5.62 5.40
CA CYS A 294 -4.40 -5.23 6.10
C CYS A 294 -5.58 -6.17 5.74
N PRO A 295 -6.01 -7.07 6.65
CA PRO A 295 -7.17 -7.93 6.43
C PRO A 295 -8.47 -7.17 6.15
N PHE A 296 -8.64 -5.98 6.72
CA PHE A 296 -9.81 -5.15 6.47
C PHE A 296 -9.97 -4.78 4.99
N TYR A 297 -8.89 -4.49 4.26
CA TYR A 297 -8.94 -4.28 2.81
C TYR A 297 -9.46 -5.50 2.06
N ALA A 298 -9.00 -6.70 2.42
CA ALA A 298 -9.50 -7.94 1.82
C ALA A 298 -11.00 -8.14 2.09
N ASN A 299 -11.49 -7.78 3.29
CA ASN A 299 -12.91 -7.87 3.62
C ASN A 299 -13.75 -6.85 2.84
N VAL A 300 -13.24 -5.63 2.65
CA VAL A 300 -13.86 -4.60 1.81
C VAL A 300 -13.98 -5.10 0.37
N LEU A 301 -12.90 -5.62 -0.20
CA LEU A 301 -12.88 -6.17 -1.57
C LEU A 301 -13.88 -7.31 -1.77
N LYS A 302 -13.95 -8.25 -0.82
CA LYS A 302 -14.95 -9.33 -0.84
C LYS A 302 -16.40 -8.82 -0.84
N LYS A 303 -16.66 -7.66 -0.22
CA LYS A 303 -18.01 -7.12 -0.07
C LYS A 303 -18.43 -6.22 -1.22
N ILE A 304 -17.49 -5.51 -1.85
CA ILE A 304 -17.76 -4.78 -3.10
C ILE A 304 -18.28 -5.73 -4.19
N ASP A 305 -17.83 -6.98 -4.17
CA ASP A 305 -18.18 -8.00 -5.14
C ASP A 305 -19.08 -9.12 -4.55
N ALA A 306 -19.86 -8.80 -3.51
CA ALA A 306 -20.70 -9.76 -2.78
C ALA A 306 -21.76 -10.47 -3.64
N GLN A 307 -22.07 -9.95 -4.83
CA GLN A 307 -22.98 -10.62 -5.77
C GLN A 307 -22.28 -11.66 -6.68
N ASN A 308 -20.94 -11.63 -6.82
CA ASN A 308 -20.19 -12.53 -7.71
C ASN A 308 -19.09 -13.38 -7.05
N ASN A 309 -19.05 -13.43 -5.70
CA ASN A 309 -18.23 -14.37 -4.92
C ASN A 309 -16.72 -14.35 -5.24
N VAL A 310 -16.02 -13.24 -5.03
CA VAL A 310 -14.53 -13.18 -4.99
C VAL A 310 -13.90 -14.40 -4.33
N SER A 311 -14.43 -14.84 -3.17
CA SER A 311 -13.90 -15.98 -2.42
C SER A 311 -13.95 -17.31 -3.16
N ARG A 312 -14.86 -17.44 -4.14
CA ARG A 312 -14.98 -18.61 -5.00
C ARG A 312 -14.12 -18.49 -6.25
N ARG A 313 -13.70 -17.27 -6.64
CA ARG A 313 -12.73 -16.97 -7.71
C ARG A 313 -11.31 -16.83 -7.16
N MET A 314 -10.90 -17.67 -6.22
CA MET A 314 -9.56 -17.63 -5.65
C MET A 314 -8.82 -18.94 -5.93
N ILE A 315 -7.50 -18.85 -6.07
CA ILE A 315 -6.58 -19.98 -5.95
C ILE A 315 -6.09 -19.99 -4.51
N ASP A 316 -6.18 -21.15 -3.86
CA ASP A 316 -5.61 -21.41 -2.53
C ASP A 316 -4.64 -22.58 -2.63
N VAL A 317 -3.38 -22.36 -2.26
CA VAL A 317 -2.35 -23.40 -2.25
C VAL A 317 -1.40 -23.21 -1.07
N ASN A 318 -1.00 -24.32 -0.45
CA ASN A 318 0.03 -24.31 0.59
C ASN A 318 1.42 -24.41 -0.04
N ILE A 319 2.21 -23.35 0.12
CA ILE A 319 3.52 -23.24 -0.50
C ILE A 319 4.62 -23.58 0.50
N PRO A 320 5.54 -24.50 0.17
CA PRO A 320 6.71 -24.79 0.99
C PRO A 320 7.70 -23.61 0.95
N PHE A 321 8.21 -23.22 2.11
CA PHE A 321 9.22 -22.18 2.25
C PHE A 321 10.24 -22.56 3.32
N LEU A 322 11.49 -22.14 3.16
CA LEU A 322 12.50 -22.28 4.22
C LEU A 322 12.53 -20.99 5.03
N ASP A 323 12.13 -21.06 6.30
CA ASP A 323 12.17 -19.88 7.16
C ASP A 323 13.62 -19.46 7.47
N GLY A 324 13.84 -18.15 7.62
CA GLY A 324 15.17 -17.58 7.92
C GLY A 324 16.10 -17.38 6.72
N LEU A 325 15.62 -17.54 5.47
CA LEU A 325 16.44 -17.28 4.28
C LEU A 325 16.90 -15.81 4.19
N THR A 326 18.18 -15.63 3.91
CA THR A 326 18.77 -14.35 3.52
C THR A 326 18.44 -14.04 2.05
N PRO A 327 18.44 -12.75 1.64
CA PRO A 327 18.22 -12.37 0.24
C PRO A 327 19.11 -13.11 -0.76
N THR A 328 20.39 -13.29 -0.44
CA THR A 328 21.35 -14.02 -1.28
C THR A 328 20.98 -15.50 -1.43
N GLU A 329 20.46 -16.13 -0.37
CA GLU A 329 20.00 -17.52 -0.42
C GLU A 329 18.71 -17.64 -1.24
N ILE A 330 17.78 -16.68 -1.14
CA ILE A 330 16.59 -16.61 -1.99
C ILE A 330 17.00 -16.48 -3.47
N PHE A 331 17.95 -15.61 -3.78
CA PHE A 331 18.47 -15.43 -5.12
C PHE A 331 19.03 -16.75 -5.67
N ARG A 332 19.93 -17.41 -4.92
CA ARG A 332 20.51 -18.70 -5.31
C ARG A 332 19.46 -19.78 -5.52
N ILE A 333 18.48 -19.90 -4.62
CA ILE A 333 17.42 -20.90 -4.78
C ILE A 333 16.64 -20.65 -6.08
N ARG A 334 16.33 -19.39 -6.41
CA ARG A 334 15.60 -19.05 -7.64
C ARG A 334 16.40 -19.31 -8.91
N THR A 335 17.73 -19.15 -8.87
CA THR A 335 18.60 -19.32 -10.04
C THR A 335 19.08 -20.76 -10.21
N ASP A 336 19.47 -21.42 -9.12
CA ASP A 336 20.09 -22.75 -9.16
C ASP A 336 19.04 -23.85 -9.37
N TYR A 337 17.78 -23.58 -9.00
CA TYR A 337 16.63 -24.48 -9.17
C TYR A 337 15.55 -23.87 -10.06
N GLU A 338 15.95 -23.02 -11.01
CA GLU A 338 15.04 -22.23 -11.83
C GLU A 338 13.96 -23.08 -12.51
N ASP A 339 14.32 -24.20 -13.14
CA ASP A 339 13.38 -25.07 -13.87
C ASP A 339 12.22 -25.58 -13.00
N SER A 340 12.53 -25.99 -11.77
CA SER A 340 11.54 -26.49 -10.79
C SER A 340 10.56 -25.38 -10.38
N PHE A 341 11.09 -24.20 -10.07
CA PHE A 341 10.26 -23.06 -9.69
C PHE A 341 9.51 -22.46 -10.88
N LEU A 342 10.06 -22.48 -12.09
CA LEU A 342 9.38 -22.05 -13.31
C LEU A 342 8.19 -22.95 -13.63
N SER A 343 8.34 -24.26 -13.51
CA SER A 343 7.25 -25.22 -13.74
C SER A 343 6.10 -24.98 -12.75
N PHE A 344 6.43 -24.83 -11.47
CA PHE A 344 5.46 -24.46 -10.43
C PHE A 344 4.75 -23.13 -10.73
N ARG A 345 5.50 -22.06 -11.04
CA ARG A 345 4.92 -20.74 -11.39
C ARG A 345 4.09 -20.79 -12.66
N LYS A 346 4.47 -21.60 -13.65
CA LYS A 346 3.70 -21.79 -14.88
C LYS A 346 2.32 -22.38 -14.60
N ILE A 347 2.22 -23.43 -13.79
CA ILE A 347 0.93 -24.03 -13.39
C ILE A 347 0.08 -22.98 -12.66
N LEU A 348 0.65 -22.26 -11.69
CA LEU A 348 -0.05 -21.20 -10.97
C LEU A 348 -0.58 -20.12 -11.92
N ARG A 349 0.24 -19.68 -12.89
CA ARG A 349 -0.09 -18.62 -13.84
C ARG A 349 -1.18 -19.06 -14.82
N GLU A 350 -1.09 -20.28 -15.34
CA GLU A 350 -2.11 -20.85 -16.24
C GLU A 350 -3.46 -20.96 -15.54
N THR A 351 -3.50 -21.56 -14.34
CA THR A 351 -4.74 -21.66 -13.54
C THR A 351 -5.28 -20.29 -13.17
N SER A 352 -4.39 -19.34 -12.84
CA SER A 352 -4.76 -17.96 -12.57
C SER A 352 -5.55 -17.34 -13.72
N TYR A 353 -5.05 -17.48 -14.94
CA TYR A 353 -5.74 -17.00 -16.14
C TYR A 353 -7.03 -17.77 -16.44
N GLU A 354 -7.10 -19.06 -16.13
CA GLU A 354 -8.32 -19.86 -16.30
C GLU A 354 -9.43 -19.42 -15.35
N ILE A 355 -9.12 -19.21 -14.06
CA ILE A 355 -10.09 -18.71 -13.07
C ILE A 355 -10.55 -17.30 -13.43
N GLU A 356 -9.62 -16.44 -13.84
CA GLU A 356 -9.92 -15.07 -14.25
C GLU A 356 -10.93 -15.03 -15.42
N ARG A 357 -10.76 -15.90 -16.42
CA ARG A 357 -11.64 -15.98 -17.60
C ARG A 357 -12.98 -16.66 -17.34
N SER A 358 -13.13 -17.33 -16.21
CA SER A 358 -14.30 -18.17 -15.92
C SER A 358 -15.53 -17.34 -15.52
N GLN A 359 -16.68 -17.69 -16.09
CA GLN A 359 -17.94 -16.96 -15.89
C GLN A 359 -18.90 -17.67 -14.93
N SER A 360 -18.77 -18.98 -14.75
CA SER A 360 -19.66 -19.75 -13.88
C SER A 360 -18.93 -20.31 -12.65
N LYS A 361 -19.66 -20.39 -11.53
CA LYS A 361 -19.16 -21.00 -10.31
C LYS A 361 -18.73 -22.47 -10.52
N LYS A 362 -19.47 -23.23 -11.32
CA LYS A 362 -19.16 -24.65 -11.57
C LYS A 362 -17.83 -24.82 -12.30
N ASP A 363 -17.53 -23.94 -13.25
CA ASP A 363 -16.26 -23.98 -13.98
C ASP A 363 -15.10 -23.65 -13.04
N ILE A 364 -15.26 -22.66 -12.17
CA ILE A 364 -14.23 -22.29 -11.20
C ILE A 364 -13.99 -23.42 -10.18
N ASP A 365 -15.06 -24.06 -9.68
CA ASP A 365 -14.94 -25.21 -8.78
C ASP A 365 -14.18 -26.38 -9.46
N LEU A 366 -14.41 -26.59 -10.76
CA LEU A 366 -13.70 -27.60 -11.55
C LEU A 366 -12.22 -27.24 -11.75
N ILE A 367 -11.92 -25.99 -12.13
CA ILE A 367 -10.54 -25.50 -12.31
C ILE A 367 -9.77 -25.63 -11.01
N ASN A 368 -10.35 -25.25 -9.87
CA ASN A 368 -9.72 -25.41 -8.56
C ASN A 368 -9.43 -26.88 -8.22
N LYS A 369 -10.32 -27.81 -8.59
CA LYS A 369 -10.06 -29.23 -8.41
C LYS A 369 -8.89 -29.72 -9.26
N GLN A 370 -8.89 -29.40 -10.56
CA GLN A 370 -7.83 -29.77 -11.49
C GLN A 370 -6.48 -29.16 -11.11
N PHE A 371 -6.50 -27.91 -10.62
CA PHE A 371 -5.32 -27.23 -10.10
C PHE A 371 -4.71 -27.99 -8.91
N ASN A 372 -5.53 -28.39 -7.93
CA ASN A 372 -5.05 -29.12 -6.77
C ASN A 372 -4.39 -30.46 -7.14
N GLU A 373 -4.90 -31.14 -8.17
CA GLU A 373 -4.28 -32.36 -8.73
C GLU A 373 -2.94 -32.03 -9.41
N ARG A 374 -2.94 -31.11 -10.39
CA ARG A 374 -1.74 -30.71 -11.15
C ARG A 374 -0.62 -30.13 -10.28
N ILE A 375 -0.95 -29.25 -9.35
CA ILE A 375 0.03 -28.55 -8.52
C ILE A 375 0.70 -29.50 -7.53
N MET A 376 0.02 -30.57 -7.09
CA MET A 376 0.61 -31.58 -6.21
C MET A 376 1.53 -32.53 -6.97
N ASP A 377 1.11 -32.97 -8.15
CA ASP A 377 1.82 -33.98 -8.93
C ASP A 377 3.03 -33.39 -9.68
N GLU A 378 2.85 -32.25 -10.35
CA GLU A 378 3.81 -31.69 -11.30
C GLU A 378 4.58 -30.45 -10.77
N GLY A 379 4.05 -29.76 -9.75
CA GLY A 379 4.61 -28.49 -9.27
C GLY A 379 5.32 -28.57 -7.92
N LEU A 380 4.59 -28.94 -6.87
CA LEU A 380 5.03 -28.85 -5.48
C LEU A 380 5.98 -29.98 -5.08
N SER A 381 5.89 -31.14 -5.71
CA SER A 381 6.73 -32.30 -5.44
C SER A 381 8.21 -31.97 -5.65
N ASP A 382 8.55 -31.46 -6.84
CA ASP A 382 9.92 -31.07 -7.22
C ASP A 382 10.41 -29.87 -6.38
N VAL A 383 9.59 -28.82 -6.20
CA VAL A 383 9.95 -27.69 -5.33
C VAL A 383 10.29 -28.14 -3.90
N LYS A 384 9.48 -29.03 -3.31
CA LYS A 384 9.74 -29.57 -1.96
C LYS A 384 11.04 -30.37 -1.92
N GLU A 385 11.34 -31.13 -2.97
CA GLU A 385 12.59 -31.89 -3.07
C GLU A 385 13.79 -30.95 -3.14
N ARG A 386 13.75 -29.93 -4.01
CA ARG A 386 14.85 -28.94 -4.14
C ARG A 386 15.08 -28.15 -2.85
N LEU A 387 14.03 -27.75 -2.15
CA LEU A 387 14.18 -27.11 -0.84
C LEU A 387 14.79 -28.04 0.22
N LYS A 388 14.45 -29.34 0.20
CA LYS A 388 15.09 -30.34 1.07
C LYS A 388 16.56 -30.56 0.71
N GLU A 389 16.88 -30.64 -0.57
CA GLU A 389 18.25 -30.74 -1.06
C GLU A 389 19.08 -29.53 -0.64
N TYR A 390 18.55 -28.32 -0.83
CA TYR A 390 19.21 -27.09 -0.41
C TYR A 390 19.43 -27.08 1.10
N LYS A 391 18.40 -27.40 1.89
CA LYS A 391 18.53 -27.52 3.35
C LYS A 391 19.61 -28.51 3.76
N ARG A 392 19.73 -29.67 3.10
CA ARG A 392 20.77 -30.68 3.38
C ARG A 392 22.18 -30.22 3.02
N LYS A 393 22.31 -29.44 1.94
CA LYS A 393 23.61 -28.90 1.48
C LYS A 393 24.04 -27.67 2.30
N SER A 394 23.08 -26.98 2.90
CA SER A 394 23.34 -25.84 3.78
C SER A 394 23.91 -26.27 5.13
N ILE A 395 24.86 -25.51 5.65
CA ILE A 395 25.39 -25.67 7.03
C ILE A 395 24.43 -25.05 8.07
N LYS A 396 23.48 -24.21 7.62
CA LYS A 396 22.45 -23.60 8.48
C LYS A 396 21.22 -24.49 8.60
N ASP A 397 20.70 -24.59 9.81
CA ASP A 397 19.43 -25.24 10.10
C ASP A 397 18.25 -24.33 9.72
N PHE A 398 17.60 -24.64 8.60
CA PHE A 398 16.35 -23.98 8.19
C PHE A 398 15.11 -24.79 8.60
N ALA A 399 14.04 -24.13 9.02
CA ALA A 399 12.73 -24.77 9.18
C ALA A 399 12.03 -24.83 7.82
N LEU A 400 11.51 -26.00 7.42
CA LEU A 400 10.66 -26.11 6.24
C LEU A 400 9.21 -25.93 6.69
N GLU A 401 8.63 -24.82 6.31
CA GLU A 401 7.26 -24.44 6.66
C GLU A 401 6.37 -24.43 5.42
N THR A 402 5.06 -24.36 5.63
CA THR A 402 4.09 -24.16 4.57
C THR A 402 3.24 -22.94 4.87
N THR A 403 3.18 -22.01 3.92
CA THR A 403 2.39 -20.78 4.04
C THR A 403 1.24 -20.81 3.04
N PRO A 404 0.00 -20.49 3.44
CA PRO A 404 -1.11 -20.40 2.50
C PRO A 404 -0.88 -19.23 1.53
N LEU A 405 -0.95 -19.53 0.25
CA LEU A 405 -0.96 -18.56 -0.84
C LEU A 405 -2.40 -18.43 -1.33
N ILE A 406 -2.96 -17.23 -1.25
CA ILE A 406 -4.31 -16.95 -1.74
C ILE A 406 -4.28 -15.84 -2.78
N ILE A 407 -4.58 -16.16 -4.04
CA ILE A 407 -4.75 -15.19 -5.13
C ILE A 407 -6.25 -15.09 -5.43
N GLY A 408 -6.86 -13.93 -5.17
CA GLY A 408 -8.27 -13.68 -5.48
C GLY A 408 -8.44 -12.74 -6.66
N TYR A 409 -9.47 -12.96 -7.47
CA TYR A 409 -9.86 -12.09 -8.59
C TYR A 409 -11.16 -11.36 -8.26
N LEU A 410 -11.22 -10.05 -8.48
CA LEU A 410 -12.49 -9.32 -8.49
C LEU A 410 -13.26 -9.72 -9.76
N ALA A 411 -14.56 -10.03 -9.67
CA ALA A 411 -15.33 -10.31 -10.89
C ALA A 411 -15.58 -9.04 -11.72
N ALA A 412 -15.72 -9.18 -13.05
CA ALA A 412 -16.35 -8.16 -13.87
C ALA A 412 -17.71 -7.84 -13.26
N PRO A 413 -18.07 -6.57 -13.09
CA PRO A 413 -19.45 -6.25 -12.78
C PRO A 413 -20.33 -6.77 -13.93
N SER A 414 -21.32 -7.61 -13.61
CA SER A 414 -22.48 -7.71 -14.49
C SER A 414 -23.11 -6.32 -14.55
N THR A 415 -23.54 -5.89 -15.73
CA THR A 415 -24.07 -4.54 -16.03
C THR A 415 -25.26 -4.10 -15.17
N THR A 416 -25.79 -4.97 -14.31
CA THR A 416 -27.05 -4.80 -13.60
C THR A 416 -26.95 -4.42 -12.14
N THR A 417 -25.77 -4.36 -11.51
CA THR A 417 -25.72 -4.28 -10.03
C THR A 417 -24.70 -3.36 -9.37
N LEU A 418 -24.10 -2.45 -10.14
CA LEU A 418 -23.27 -1.41 -9.55
C LEU A 418 -24.13 -0.29 -8.95
N THR A 419 -23.98 -0.07 -7.65
CA THR A 419 -24.56 1.09 -6.95
C THR A 419 -23.83 2.37 -7.40
N VAL A 420 -24.62 3.42 -7.68
CA VAL A 420 -24.23 4.69 -8.35
C VAL A 420 -22.97 5.34 -7.77
N GLY A 421 -22.71 5.16 -6.47
CA GLY A 421 -21.53 5.67 -5.79
C GLY A 421 -20.20 5.00 -6.14
N ALA A 422 -20.22 3.67 -6.31
CA ALA A 422 -19.07 2.91 -6.77
C ALA A 422 -18.78 3.22 -8.25
N PHE A 423 -19.81 3.59 -9.03
CA PHE A 423 -19.67 3.95 -10.44
C PHE A 423 -18.80 5.21 -10.63
N GLY A 424 -18.85 6.25 -9.78
CA GLY A 424 -18.02 7.45 -9.99
C GLY A 424 -16.51 7.20 -9.92
N LEU A 425 -16.07 6.34 -9.00
CA LEU A 425 -14.66 6.00 -8.80
C LEU A 425 -14.21 4.77 -9.62
N LEU A 426 -15.08 3.75 -9.78
CA LEU A 426 -14.81 2.63 -10.67
C LEU A 426 -14.85 3.06 -12.14
N LYS A 427 -15.71 4.00 -12.53
CA LYS A 427 -15.68 4.59 -13.88
C LYS A 427 -14.34 5.27 -14.14
N ASN A 428 -13.73 5.97 -13.18
CA ASN A 428 -12.35 6.48 -13.31
C ASN A 428 -11.25 5.39 -13.33
N ILE A 429 -11.57 4.16 -12.92
CA ILE A 429 -10.71 2.98 -13.04
C ILE A 429 -10.91 2.30 -14.41
N TYR A 430 -12.13 2.31 -14.96
CA TYR A 430 -12.54 1.56 -16.16
C TYR A 430 -12.77 2.41 -17.44
N ASP A 431 -12.82 3.75 -17.38
CA ASP A 431 -13.10 4.65 -18.52
C ASP A 431 -11.94 4.77 -19.54
N VAL A 432 -10.87 3.97 -19.43
CA VAL A 432 -9.71 4.09 -20.33
C VAL A 432 -9.72 3.11 -21.51
N TRP A 433 -10.63 2.13 -21.61
CA TRP A 433 -10.50 1.10 -22.66
C TRP A 433 -11.77 0.85 -23.46
N ASN A 434 -11.76 1.35 -24.70
CA ASN A 434 -12.75 1.10 -25.76
C ASN A 434 -12.46 -0.16 -26.58
N ASP A 435 -11.50 -1.01 -26.18
CA ASP A 435 -11.20 -2.26 -26.87
C ASP A 435 -11.67 -3.47 -26.06
N SER A 436 -12.75 -4.07 -26.55
CA SER A 436 -13.46 -5.23 -25.98
C SER A 436 -12.63 -6.52 -25.81
N GLY A 437 -11.33 -6.50 -26.12
CA GLY A 437 -10.38 -7.59 -25.86
C GLY A 437 -9.77 -7.57 -24.46
N GLU A 438 -9.60 -6.40 -23.86
CA GLU A 438 -8.97 -6.22 -22.54
C GLU A 438 -9.93 -6.35 -21.35
N VAL A 439 -11.24 -6.37 -21.62
CA VAL A 439 -12.34 -6.50 -20.65
C VAL A 439 -12.35 -7.86 -19.90
N LYS A 440 -11.36 -8.72 -20.15
CA LYS A 440 -11.22 -10.04 -19.50
C LYS A 440 -10.18 -10.09 -18.38
N ARG A 441 -9.43 -9.02 -18.12
CA ARG A 441 -8.45 -8.98 -17.03
C ARG A 441 -8.98 -8.19 -15.84
N HIS A 442 -9.07 -8.79 -14.65
CA HIS A 442 -9.55 -8.13 -13.44
C HIS A 442 -8.41 -7.89 -12.44
N PRO A 443 -8.48 -6.83 -11.61
CA PRO A 443 -7.50 -6.67 -10.54
C PRO A 443 -7.60 -7.85 -9.57
N SER A 444 -6.50 -8.57 -9.44
CA SER A 444 -6.32 -9.60 -8.43
C SER A 444 -5.72 -9.01 -7.15
N TYR A 445 -5.93 -9.67 -6.03
CA TYR A 445 -5.28 -9.31 -4.78
C TYR A 445 -4.77 -10.54 -4.03
N PHE A 446 -3.76 -10.30 -3.22
CA PHE A 446 -2.99 -11.30 -2.50
C PHE A 446 -3.03 -11.02 -1.00
N ILE A 447 -3.30 -12.06 -0.20
CA ILE A 447 -3.22 -11.97 1.26
C ILE A 447 -1.92 -12.65 1.71
N LEU A 448 -0.98 -11.84 2.20
CA LEU A 448 0.21 -12.31 2.91
C LEU A 448 -0.20 -12.77 4.32
N LYS A 449 -0.68 -14.00 4.46
CA LYS A 449 -0.86 -14.60 5.79
C LYS A 449 0.46 -15.21 6.24
N SER A 450 1.27 -14.47 6.97
CA SER A 450 2.16 -15.10 7.94
C SER A 450 1.26 -15.72 9.01
N LEU A 451 1.19 -17.04 9.08
CA LEU A 451 0.64 -17.71 10.25
C LEU A 451 1.63 -17.46 11.40
N LYS A 452 1.49 -16.32 12.09
CA LYS A 452 2.08 -16.19 13.43
C LYS A 452 1.45 -17.30 14.27
N LYS A 453 2.27 -18.27 14.67
CA LYS A 453 1.94 -19.18 15.76
C LYS A 453 1.94 -18.42 17.08
#